data_AF-A0A843T4D4-F1
#
_entry.id   AF-A0A843T4D4-F1
#
_cell.length_a   1.000
_cell.length_b   1.000
_cell.length_c   1.000
_cell.angle_alpha   90.00
_cell.angle_beta   90.00
_cell.angle_gamma   90.00
#
_symmetry.space_group_name_H-M   'P 1'
#
loop_
_entity.id
_entity.type
_entity.pdbx_description
1 polymer ?
#
loop_
_entity_poly.entity_id
_entity_poly.type
_entity_poly.pdbx_seq_one_letter_code
_entity_poly.pdbx_strand_id
1 'polypeptide(L)'
;LRVPVVGPLVRKAAVSRFTRTLGTLLTSGVPILDGLEITARAAGNRIVHDAVMRSRRAIAGGASIADPLRASAVFPPMVVQMIHVGEQTGGLDEMLSKIADFYDDEVDAAVSALTSVLEPIMIVVMGIVIGGMVIAMYLPMFDLIQTVQG
;
A
#
# COMPACT_ATOMS: atom_id res chain seq x y z
N LEU A 1 4.06 2.93 14.56
CA LEU A 1 2.75 2.28 14.80
C LEU A 1 2.64 1.02 13.92
N ARG A 2 2.52 -0.17 14.52
CA ARG A 2 2.29 -1.44 13.82
C ARG A 2 0.81 -1.79 13.97
N VAL A 3 -0.01 -1.35 13.01
CA VAL A 3 -1.36 -1.89 12.83
C VAL A 3 -1.24 -3.07 11.85
N PRO A 4 -1.61 -4.31 12.22
CA PRO A 4 -1.31 -5.52 11.44
C PRO A 4 -1.93 -5.53 10.04
N VAL A 5 -3.01 -4.78 9.82
CA VAL A 5 -3.66 -4.62 8.50
C VAL A 5 -2.98 -3.55 7.62
N VAL A 6 -2.36 -2.53 8.23
CA VAL A 6 -1.74 -1.39 7.53
C VAL A 6 -0.35 -1.75 7.01
N GLY A 7 0.37 -2.67 7.69
CA GLY A 7 1.73 -3.06 7.32
C GLY A 7 1.88 -3.61 5.89
N PRO A 8 1.08 -4.59 5.45
CA PRO A 8 1.11 -5.10 4.08
C PRO A 8 0.77 -4.04 3.03
N LEU A 9 -0.21 -3.17 3.32
CA LEU A 9 -0.67 -2.13 2.39
C LEU A 9 0.39 -1.04 2.21
N VAL A 10 1.02 -0.59 3.32
CA VAL A 10 2.16 0.34 3.28
C VAL A 10 3.37 -0.25 2.54
N ARG A 11 3.60 -1.56 2.67
CA ARG A 11 4.67 -2.25 1.92
C ARG A 11 4.34 -2.28 0.43
N LYS A 12 3.12 -2.65 0.03
CA LYS A 12 2.69 -2.63 -1.38
C LYS A 12 2.82 -1.24 -1.99
N ALA A 13 2.35 -0.20 -1.29
CA ALA A 13 2.47 1.19 -1.75
C ALA A 13 3.94 1.65 -1.89
N ALA A 14 4.82 1.23 -0.99
CA ALA A 14 6.25 1.53 -1.10
C ALA A 14 6.92 0.79 -2.27
N VAL A 15 6.49 -0.44 -2.55
CA VAL A 15 6.95 -1.21 -3.72
C VAL A 15 6.46 -0.56 -5.02
N SER A 16 5.20 -0.14 -5.11
CA SER A 16 4.67 0.64 -6.26
C SER A 16 5.52 1.88 -6.53
N ARG A 17 5.75 2.73 -5.51
CA ARG A 17 6.58 3.93 -5.67
C ARG A 17 7.99 3.59 -6.14
N PHE A 18 8.60 2.57 -5.56
CA PHE A 18 9.92 2.10 -5.97
C PHE A 18 9.92 1.71 -7.46
N THR A 19 9.01 0.85 -7.90
CA THR A 19 8.97 0.37 -9.29
C THR A 19 8.61 1.46 -10.28
N ARG A 20 7.67 2.34 -9.94
CA ARG A 20 7.27 3.48 -10.79
C ARG A 20 8.42 4.45 -10.98
N THR A 21 9.04 4.90 -9.89
CA THR A 21 10.16 5.83 -9.97
C THR A 21 11.36 5.18 -10.67
N LEU A 22 11.64 3.90 -10.43
CA LEU A 22 12.75 3.22 -11.08
C LEU A 22 12.51 3.08 -12.58
N GLY A 23 11.31 2.68 -12.99
CA GLY A 23 10.90 2.60 -14.39
C GLY A 23 11.09 3.95 -15.10
N THR A 24 10.56 5.04 -14.53
CA THR A 24 10.72 6.39 -15.10
C THR A 24 12.19 6.80 -15.26
N LEU A 25 13.02 6.52 -14.26
CA LEU A 25 14.46 6.85 -14.32
C LEU A 25 15.17 6.04 -15.40
N LEU A 26 14.88 4.74 -15.51
CA LEU A 26 15.49 3.88 -16.54
C LEU A 26 15.05 4.26 -17.95
N THR A 27 13.76 4.56 -18.16
CA THR A 27 13.26 5.10 -19.44
C THR A 27 13.93 6.44 -19.79
N SER A 28 14.30 7.22 -18.78
CA SER A 28 15.04 8.48 -18.96
C SER A 28 16.56 8.28 -19.17
N GLY A 29 17.03 7.03 -19.25
CA GLY A 29 18.45 6.71 -19.48
C GLY A 29 19.33 6.83 -18.24
N VAL A 30 18.76 6.95 -17.04
CA VAL A 30 19.53 7.00 -15.78
C VAL A 30 20.16 5.62 -15.52
N PRO A 31 21.46 5.55 -15.17
CA PRO A 31 22.11 4.29 -14.83
C PRO A 31 21.40 3.55 -13.68
N ILE A 32 21.28 2.23 -13.77
CA ILE A 32 20.55 1.40 -12.80
C ILE A 32 21.02 1.59 -11.36
N LEU A 33 22.32 1.73 -11.13
CA LEU A 33 22.87 1.91 -9.78
C LEU A 33 22.44 3.25 -9.16
N ASP A 34 22.41 4.31 -9.96
CA ASP A 34 21.95 5.63 -9.54
C ASP A 34 20.42 5.63 -9.34
N GLY A 35 19.70 4.99 -10.26
CA GLY A 35 18.26 4.78 -10.18
C GLY A 35 17.85 4.06 -8.89
N LEU A 36 18.56 2.99 -8.51
CA LEU A 36 18.34 2.27 -7.26
C LEU A 36 18.59 3.15 -6.02
N GLU A 37 19.58 4.03 -6.05
CA GLU A 37 19.85 4.95 -4.93
C GLU A 37 18.77 6.03 -4.79
N ILE A 38 18.32 6.62 -5.90
CA ILE A 38 17.26 7.63 -5.91
C ILE A 38 15.94 7.01 -5.44
N THR A 39 15.60 5.84 -5.97
CA THR A 39 14.34 5.16 -5.67
C THR A 39 14.28 4.59 -4.25
N ALA A 40 15.42 4.16 -3.69
CA ALA A 40 15.50 3.78 -2.27
C ALA A 40 15.05 4.94 -1.36
N ARG A 41 15.44 6.17 -1.69
CA ARG A 41 15.06 7.38 -0.94
C ARG A 41 13.59 7.75 -1.18
N ALA A 42 13.10 7.60 -2.42
CA ALA A 42 11.72 7.92 -2.80
C ALA A 42 10.66 6.92 -2.28
N ALA A 43 11.04 5.68 -1.96
CA ALA A 43 10.10 4.63 -1.54
C ALA A 43 9.32 4.95 -0.25
N GLY A 44 9.84 5.84 0.62
CA GLY A 44 9.15 6.27 1.84
C GLY A 44 9.00 5.18 2.91
N ASN A 45 9.78 4.10 2.82
CA ASN A 45 9.77 2.99 3.77
C ASN A 45 11.20 2.52 4.05
N ARG A 46 11.62 2.57 5.32
CA ARG A 46 12.99 2.21 5.73
C ARG A 46 13.36 0.76 5.40
N ILE A 47 12.40 -0.18 5.48
CA ILE A 47 12.64 -1.59 5.17
C ILE A 47 12.93 -1.76 3.66
N VAL A 48 12.18 -1.05 2.81
CA VAL A 48 12.41 -1.05 1.36
C VAL A 48 13.73 -0.37 1.04
N HIS A 49 14.02 0.78 1.64
CA HIS A 49 15.30 1.49 1.48
C HIS A 49 16.49 0.57 1.78
N ASP A 50 16.50 -0.09 2.94
CA ASP A 50 17.62 -0.95 3.36
C ASP A 50 17.74 -2.22 2.51
N ALA A 51 16.61 -2.74 1.99
CA ALA A 51 16.62 -3.82 1.02
C ALA A 51 17.25 -3.38 -0.31
N VAL A 52 16.81 -2.27 -0.87
CA VAL A 52 17.30 -1.73 -2.16
C VAL A 52 18.79 -1.38 -2.07
N MET A 53 19.23 -0.76 -0.98
CA MET A 53 20.64 -0.39 -0.80
C MET A 53 21.56 -1.61 -0.66
N ARG A 54 21.07 -2.69 -0.03
CA ARG A 54 21.80 -3.97 -0.02
C ARG A 54 21.85 -4.60 -1.41
N SER A 55 20.72 -4.60 -2.12
CA SER A 55 20.64 -5.11 -3.50
C SER A 55 21.59 -4.36 -4.43
N ARG A 56 21.65 -3.03 -4.33
CA ARG A 56 22.57 -2.19 -5.12
C ARG A 56 24.03 -2.61 -4.97
N ARG A 57 24.48 -2.93 -3.75
CA ARG A 57 25.87 -3.39 -3.52
C ARG A 57 26.14 -4.73 -4.20
N ALA A 58 25.19 -5.66 -4.15
CA ALA A 58 25.33 -6.95 -4.82
C ALA A 58 25.34 -6.79 -6.35
N ILE A 59 24.47 -5.94 -6.90
CA ILE A 59 24.41 -5.63 -8.34
C ILE A 59 25.70 -4.95 -8.81
N ALA A 60 26.23 -4.01 -8.02
CA ALA A 60 27.54 -3.40 -8.31
C ALA A 60 28.69 -4.41 -8.29
N GLY A 61 28.54 -5.52 -7.55
CA GLY A 61 29.47 -6.66 -7.54
C GLY A 61 29.25 -7.67 -8.68
N GLY A 62 28.34 -7.40 -9.62
CA GLY A 62 28.05 -8.25 -10.78
C GLY A 62 26.93 -9.27 -10.58
N ALA A 63 26.18 -9.19 -9.47
CA ALA A 63 24.96 -10.00 -9.32
C ALA A 63 23.85 -9.50 -10.27
N SER A 64 22.94 -10.41 -10.62
CA SER A 64 21.70 -10.05 -11.31
C SER A 64 20.87 -9.06 -10.47
N ILE A 65 19.96 -8.33 -11.09
CA ILE A 65 19.06 -7.40 -10.40
C ILE A 65 18.04 -8.17 -9.58
N ALA A 66 17.52 -9.28 -10.12
CA ALA A 66 16.46 -10.04 -9.50
C ALA A 66 16.89 -10.78 -8.22
N ASP A 67 18.10 -11.36 -8.18
CA ASP A 67 18.50 -12.24 -7.07
C ASP A 67 18.63 -11.53 -5.71
N PRO A 68 19.28 -10.36 -5.60
CA PRO A 68 19.37 -9.63 -4.35
C PRO A 68 18.00 -9.11 -3.89
N LEU A 69 17.13 -8.72 -4.83
CA LEU A 69 15.76 -8.33 -4.52
C LEU A 69 14.94 -9.52 -4.00
N ARG A 70 15.10 -10.71 -4.59
CA ARG A 70 14.51 -11.96 -4.11
C ARG A 70 14.95 -12.29 -2.68
N ALA A 71 16.26 -12.21 -2.43
CA ALA A 71 16.85 -12.51 -1.13
C ALA A 71 16.38 -11.55 -0.02
N SER A 72 15.94 -10.34 -0.37
CA SER A 72 15.45 -9.37 0.61
C SER A 72 14.12 -9.74 1.26
N ALA A 73 13.32 -10.61 0.63
CA ALA A 73 11.95 -10.97 1.03
C ALA A 73 10.97 -9.77 1.23
N VAL A 74 11.35 -8.57 0.79
CA VAL A 74 10.52 -7.36 0.84
C VAL A 74 9.65 -7.27 -0.42
N PHE A 75 10.20 -7.70 -1.56
CA PHE A 75 9.55 -7.65 -2.85
C PHE A 75 8.68 -8.89 -3.06
N PRO A 76 7.43 -8.72 -3.49
CA PRO A 76 6.56 -9.83 -3.86
C PRO A 76 7.16 -10.67 -5.00
N PRO A 77 6.88 -11.99 -5.06
CA PRO A 77 7.45 -12.87 -6.08
C PRO A 77 7.20 -12.40 -7.52
N MET A 78 6.03 -11.83 -7.78
CA MET A 78 5.68 -11.29 -9.10
C MET A 78 6.63 -10.16 -9.52
N VAL A 79 6.97 -9.23 -8.63
CA VAL A 79 7.89 -8.11 -8.91
C VAL A 79 9.27 -8.64 -9.28
N VAL A 80 9.78 -9.58 -8.48
CA VAL A 80 11.09 -10.21 -8.71
C VAL A 80 11.11 -10.94 -10.05
N GLN A 81 10.03 -11.64 -10.39
CA GLN A 81 9.93 -12.39 -11.65
C GLN A 81 9.88 -11.47 -12.86
N MET A 82 9.11 -10.39 -12.81
CA MET A 82 9.02 -9.40 -13.89
C MET A 82 10.37 -8.70 -14.12
N ILE A 83 11.06 -8.34 -13.03
CA ILE A 83 12.43 -7.80 -13.11
C ILE A 83 13.39 -8.81 -13.74
N HIS A 84 13.30 -10.09 -13.35
CA HIS A 84 14.13 -11.14 -13.95
C HIS A 84 13.88 -11.28 -15.45
N VAL A 85 12.62 -11.28 -15.88
CA VAL A 85 12.26 -11.32 -17.31
C VAL A 85 12.80 -10.09 -18.03
N GLY A 86 12.60 -8.89 -17.48
CA GLY A 86 13.10 -7.64 -18.07
C GLY A 86 14.62 -7.57 -18.16
N GLU A 87 15.32 -8.14 -17.19
CA GLU A 87 16.79 -8.26 -17.21
C GLU A 87 17.27 -9.22 -18.31
N GLN A 88 16.58 -10.34 -18.53
CA GLN A 88 16.93 -11.31 -19.58
C GLN A 88 16.60 -10.80 -20.99
N THR A 89 15.52 -10.03 -21.14
CA THR A 89 15.06 -9.52 -22.45
C THR A 89 15.60 -8.13 -22.78
N GLY A 90 16.24 -7.46 -21.82
CA GLY A 90 16.66 -6.07 -21.93
C GLY A 90 15.51 -5.04 -21.80
N GLY A 91 14.28 -5.49 -21.55
CA GLY A 91 13.07 -4.65 -21.40
C GLY A 91 12.72 -4.34 -19.96
N LEU A 92 13.71 -3.95 -19.15
CA LEU A 92 13.51 -3.72 -17.70
C LEU A 92 12.57 -2.55 -17.43
N ASP A 93 12.63 -1.51 -18.25
CA ASP A 93 11.74 -0.35 -18.22
C ASP A 93 10.28 -0.73 -18.47
N GLU A 94 10.00 -1.52 -19.51
CA GLU A 94 8.64 -2.01 -19.82
C GLU A 94 8.09 -2.86 -18.66
N MET A 95 8.90 -3.78 -18.14
CA MET A 95 8.47 -4.64 -17.03
C MET A 95 8.20 -3.83 -15.75
N LEU A 96 9.05 -2.85 -15.42
CA LEU A 96 8.83 -1.99 -14.26
C LEU A 96 7.58 -1.11 -14.40
N SER A 97 7.28 -0.63 -15.61
CA SER A 97 6.03 0.10 -15.87
C SER A 97 4.81 -0.79 -15.64
N LYS A 98 4.80 -2.02 -16.18
CA LYS A 98 3.70 -2.97 -15.95
C LYS A 98 3.52 -3.34 -14.49
N ILE A 99 4.62 -3.48 -13.73
CA ILE A 99 4.53 -3.69 -12.27
C ILE A 99 3.87 -2.48 -11.60
N ALA A 100 4.30 -1.27 -11.95
CA ALA A 100 3.77 -0.04 -11.37
C ALA A 100 2.26 0.11 -11.65
N ASP A 101 1.84 -0.07 -12.90
CA ASP A 101 0.43 0.02 -13.29
C ASP A 101 -0.42 -1.00 -12.52
N PHE A 102 0.03 -2.26 -12.43
CA PHE A 102 -0.69 -3.29 -11.66
C PHE A 102 -0.84 -2.94 -10.17
N TYR A 103 0.21 -2.43 -9.52
CA TYR A 103 0.12 -2.08 -8.10
C TYR A 103 -0.65 -0.79 -7.85
N ASP A 104 -0.64 0.15 -8.77
CA ASP A 104 -1.46 1.36 -8.66
C ASP A 104 -2.95 0.98 -8.75
N ASP A 105 -3.31 0.09 -9.68
CA ASP A 105 -4.67 -0.48 -9.76
C ASP A 105 -5.07 -1.22 -8.46
N GLU A 106 -4.17 -2.02 -7.87
CA GLU A 106 -4.42 -2.68 -6.58
C GLU A 106 -4.63 -1.67 -5.43
N VAL A 107 -3.86 -0.59 -5.42
CA VAL A 107 -3.96 0.46 -4.39
C VAL A 107 -5.28 1.21 -4.53
N ASP A 108 -5.65 1.60 -5.75
CA ASP A 108 -6.91 2.30 -6.02
C ASP A 108 -8.12 1.43 -5.68
N ALA A 109 -8.08 0.13 -6.02
CA ALA A 109 -9.11 -0.83 -5.64
C ALA A 109 -9.23 -0.97 -4.11
N ALA A 110 -8.10 -1.01 -3.40
CA ALA A 110 -8.09 -1.09 -1.94
C ALA A 110 -8.63 0.18 -1.28
N VAL A 111 -8.28 1.36 -1.81
CA VAL A 111 -8.80 2.66 -1.33
C VAL A 111 -10.31 2.76 -1.57
N SER A 112 -10.78 2.34 -2.74
CA SER A 112 -12.21 2.31 -3.07
C SER A 112 -12.99 1.38 -2.14
N ALA A 113 -12.49 0.17 -1.90
CA ALA A 113 -13.10 -0.78 -0.97
C ALA A 113 -13.15 -0.24 0.46
N LEU A 114 -12.08 0.39 0.95
CA LEU A 114 -12.07 1.03 2.27
C LEU A 114 -13.10 2.17 2.34
N THR A 115 -13.21 2.97 1.29
CA THR A 115 -14.17 4.08 1.22
C THR A 115 -15.61 3.59 1.20
N SER A 116 -15.90 2.49 0.48
CA SER A 116 -17.24 1.88 0.43
C SER A 116 -17.71 1.37 1.80
N VAL A 117 -16.81 0.90 2.66
CA VAL A 117 -17.16 0.42 4.00
C VAL A 117 -17.42 1.57 4.99
N LEU A 118 -16.91 2.78 4.73
CA LEU A 118 -17.16 3.95 5.58
C LEU A 118 -18.63 4.37 5.57
N GLU A 119 -19.31 4.29 4.43
CA GLU A 119 -20.71 4.72 4.30
C GLU A 119 -21.69 3.90 5.21
N PRO A 120 -21.68 2.55 5.20
CA PRO A 120 -22.47 1.76 6.14
C PRO A 120 -22.17 2.06 7.61
N ILE A 121 -20.90 2.28 7.96
CA ILE A 121 -20.51 2.59 9.34
C ILE A 121 -21.13 3.91 9.79
N MET A 122 -21.12 4.94 8.92
CA MET A 122 -21.74 6.23 9.21
C MET A 122 -23.25 6.09 9.46
N ILE A 123 -23.95 5.28 8.66
CA ILE A 123 -25.40 5.02 8.84
C ILE A 123 -25.67 4.31 10.17
N VAL A 124 -24.87 3.29 10.52
CA VAL A 124 -25.03 2.56 11.79
C VAL A 124 -24.80 3.48 12.99
N VAL A 125 -23.74 4.29 12.96
CA VAL A 125 -23.46 5.27 14.02
C VAL A 125 -24.59 6.28 14.14
N MET A 126 -25.08 6.81 13.02
CA MET A 126 -26.22 7.74 13.00
C MET A 126 -27.48 7.10 13.58
N GLY A 127 -27.76 5.84 13.22
CA GLY A 127 -28.89 5.09 13.75
C GLY A 127 -28.81 4.88 15.26
N ILE A 128 -27.62 4.60 15.80
CA ILE A 128 -27.42 4.47 17.25
C ILE A 128 -27.62 5.81 17.95
N VAL A 129 -27.08 6.91 17.40
CA VAL A 129 -27.23 8.25 17.99
C VAL A 129 -28.69 8.68 18.00
N ILE A 130 -29.39 8.56 16.88
CA ILE A 130 -30.81 8.93 16.76
C ILE A 130 -31.67 8.00 17.63
N GLY A 131 -31.44 6.69 17.57
CA GLY A 131 -32.17 5.72 18.37
C GLY A 131 -31.98 5.94 19.88
N GLY A 132 -30.76 6.20 20.32
CA GLY A 132 -30.45 6.55 21.70
C GLY A 132 -31.14 7.86 22.14
N MET A 133 -31.16 8.87 21.26
CA MET A 133 -31.86 10.13 21.52
C MET A 133 -33.37 9.93 21.70
N VAL A 134 -34.01 9.14 20.83
CA VAL A 134 -35.44 8.82 20.95
C VAL A 134 -35.73 8.09 22.26
N ILE A 135 -34.96 7.06 22.60
CA ILE A 135 -35.15 6.32 23.87
C ILE A 135 -35.00 7.27 25.07
N ALA A 136 -33.99 8.12 25.08
CA ALA A 136 -33.75 9.09 26.15
C ALA A 136 -34.87 10.13 26.29
N MET A 137 -35.53 10.51 25.19
CA MET A 137 -36.68 11.41 25.23
C MET A 137 -37.98 10.73 25.70
N TYR A 138 -38.20 9.47 25.32
CA TYR A 138 -39.46 8.76 25.62
C TYR A 138 -39.52 8.12 27.00
N LEU A 139 -38.39 7.63 27.54
CA LEU A 139 -38.33 7.08 28.90
C LEU A 139 -38.96 7.99 29.97
N PRO A 140 -38.59 9.28 30.11
CA PRO A 140 -39.18 10.15 31.13
C PRO A 140 -40.67 10.44 30.90
N MET A 141 -41.14 10.38 29.64
CA MET A 141 -42.57 10.50 29.34
C MET A 141 -43.36 9.30 29.87
N PHE A 142 -42.82 8.08 29.74
CA PHE A 142 -43.44 6.88 30.29
C PHE A 142 -43.54 6.93 31.82
N ASP A 143 -42.47 7.37 32.49
CA ASP A 143 -42.46 7.51 33.96
C ASP A 143 -43.48 8.56 34.45
N LEU A 144 -43.62 9.66 33.72
CA LEU A 144 -44.64 10.69 33.99
C LEU A 144 -46.06 10.14 33.85
N ILE A 145 -46.35 9.38 32.79
CA ILE A 145 -47.69 8.82 32.57
C ILE A 145 -48.05 7.82 33.68
N GLN A 146 -47.11 6.97 34.11
CA GLN A 146 -47.33 6.02 35.20
C GLN A 146 -47.60 6.72 36.53
N THR A 147 -46.89 7.82 36.81
CA THR A 147 -47.07 8.62 38.03
C THR A 147 -48.40 9.38 38.06
N VAL A 148 -48.98 9.71 36.89
CA VAL A 148 -50.26 10.44 36.80
C VAL A 148 -51.47 9.50 36.82
N GLN A 149 -51.31 8.22 36.46
CA GLN A 149 -52.40 7.23 36.44
C GLN A 149 -52.51 6.38 37.71
N GLY A 150 -51.51 6.40 38.60
CA GLY A 150 -51.54 5.76 39.93
C GLY A 150 -51.85 6.76 41.03
#